data_AF-A0A1G9ZKG5-F1
#
_entry.id   AF-A0A1G9ZKG5-F1
#
_cell.length_a   1.000
_cell.length_b   1.000
_cell.length_c   1.000
_cell.angle_alpha   90.00
_cell.angle_beta   90.00
_cell.angle_gamma   90.00
#
_symmetry.space_group_name_H-M   'P 1'
#
loop_
_entity.id
_entity.type
_entity.pdbx_description
1 polymer ?
#
loop_
_entity_poly.entity_id
_entity_poly.type
_entity_poly.pdbx_seq_one_letter_code
_entity_poly.pdbx_strand_id
1 'polypeptide(L)'
;MSEPTQKYSITMPRDIAEAARARSGHSGLSAYVASAVARQIERDNLNELIAVAEAEHGPVTDEEVQVLRERLQAARQAQRTSRGTGSHAA
;
A
#
# COMPACT_ATOMS: atom_id res chain seq x y z
N MET A 1 13.21 17.84 -7.21
CA MET A 1 13.11 18.93 -6.23
C MET A 1 11.65 19.02 -5.83
N SER A 2 11.32 18.82 -4.56
CA SER A 2 9.93 18.92 -4.11
C SER A 2 9.45 20.36 -4.29
N GLU A 3 8.26 20.54 -4.85
CA GLU A 3 7.62 21.85 -4.93
C GLU A 3 7.51 22.47 -3.53
N PRO A 4 7.64 23.80 -3.40
CA PRO A 4 7.50 24.48 -2.13
C PRO A 4 6.09 24.29 -1.56
N THR A 5 5.99 24.02 -0.26
CA THR A 5 4.70 23.86 0.43
C THR A 5 3.90 25.17 0.36
N GLN A 6 2.68 25.10 -0.17
CA GLN A 6 1.73 26.20 -0.18
C GLN A 6 0.63 25.98 0.87
N LYS A 7 0.23 27.05 1.56
CA LYS A 7 -0.86 27.00 2.54
C LYS A 7 -2.21 27.01 1.82
N TYR A 8 -2.98 25.95 2.02
CA TYR A 8 -4.38 25.87 1.61
C TYR A 8 -5.28 25.91 2.85
N SER A 9 -6.41 26.62 2.76
CA SER A 9 -7.41 26.68 3.84
C SER A 9 -8.64 25.89 3.42
N ILE A 10 -9.04 24.93 4.25
CA ILE A 10 -10.22 24.08 4.02
C ILE A 10 -11.11 24.09 5.26
N THR A 11 -12.42 23.98 5.06
CA THR A 11 -13.37 23.77 6.16
C THR A 11 -13.49 22.28 6.42
N MET A 12 -13.49 21.88 7.69
CA MET A 12 -13.69 20.48 8.07
C MET A 12 -14.50 20.37 9.36
N PRO A 13 -15.23 19.26 9.56
CA PRO A 13 -15.93 19.00 10.82
C PRO A 13 -14.97 19.00 12.01
N ARG A 14 -15.43 19.59 13.13
CA ARG A 14 -14.60 19.79 14.32
C ARG A 14 -14.12 18.46 14.91
N ASP A 15 -15.01 17.49 15.01
CA ASP A 15 -14.73 16.14 15.49
C ASP A 15 -13.61 15.46 14.67
N ILE A 16 -13.65 15.60 13.35
CA ILE A 16 -12.60 15.07 12.46
C ILE A 16 -11.27 15.82 12.66
N ALA A 17 -11.30 17.14 12.78
CA ALA A 17 -10.09 17.93 13.03
C ALA A 17 -9.41 17.55 14.36
N GLU A 18 -10.20 17.38 15.43
CA GLU A 18 -9.70 16.97 16.74
C GLU A 18 -9.18 15.53 16.72
N ALA A 19 -9.88 14.60 16.05
CA ALA A 19 -9.42 13.23 15.89
C ALA A 19 -8.09 13.16 15.12
N ALA A 20 -7.95 13.94 14.05
CA ALA A 20 -6.71 14.06 13.28
C ALA A 20 -5.59 14.68 14.12
N ARG A 21 -5.90 15.72 14.91
CA ARG A 21 -4.94 16.35 15.82
C ARG A 21 -4.44 15.37 16.89
N ALA A 22 -5.34 14.61 17.51
CA ALA A 22 -4.99 13.58 18.50
C ALA A 22 -4.08 12.49 17.90
N ARG A 23 -4.34 12.06 16.65
CA ARG A 23 -3.51 11.07 15.94
C ARG A 23 -2.17 11.64 15.45
N SER A 24 -2.10 12.94 15.17
CA SER A 24 -0.92 13.58 14.61
C SER A 24 0.27 13.68 15.58
N GLY A 25 0.02 13.67 16.90
CA GLY A 25 1.10 13.79 17.89
C GLY A 25 2.03 14.98 17.61
N HIS A 26 3.34 14.70 17.53
CA HIS A 26 4.39 15.72 17.36
C HIS A 26 4.49 16.31 15.94
N SER A 27 4.00 15.61 14.92
CA SER A 27 4.08 16.08 13.52
C SER A 27 3.03 17.13 13.18
N GLY A 28 2.00 17.29 14.02
CA GLY A 28 0.97 18.31 13.89
C GLY A 28 -0.06 18.01 12.79
N LEU A 29 -1.19 18.72 12.87
CA LEU A 29 -2.37 18.46 12.03
C LEU A 29 -2.07 18.53 10.53
N SER A 30 -1.32 19.53 10.08
CA SER A 30 -1.04 19.71 8.64
C SER A 30 -0.23 18.57 8.04
N ALA A 31 0.80 18.06 8.74
CA ALA A 31 1.61 16.95 8.26
C ALA A 31 0.81 15.64 8.23
N TYR A 32 -0.04 15.44 9.23
CA TYR A 32 -0.95 14.30 9.27
C TYR A 32 -1.94 14.32 8.11
N VAL A 33 -2.60 15.46 7.87
CA VAL A 33 -3.56 15.63 6.78
C VAL A 33 -2.87 15.48 5.43
N ALA A 34 -1.72 16.11 5.21
CA ALA A 34 -0.97 15.98 3.96
C ALA A 34 -0.62 14.50 3.67
N SER A 35 -0.17 13.77 4.69
CA SER A 35 0.15 12.34 4.56
C SER A 35 -1.09 11.49 4.28
N ALA A 36 -2.22 11.80 4.94
CA ALA A 36 -3.48 11.09 4.73
C ALA A 36 -4.04 11.33 3.32
N VAL A 37 -4.01 12.58 2.84
CA VAL A 37 -4.44 12.95 1.49
C VAL A 37 -3.55 12.30 0.43
N ALA A 38 -2.23 12.32 0.61
CA ALA A 38 -1.31 11.66 -0.30
C ALA A 38 -1.60 10.15 -0.44
N ARG A 39 -1.83 9.46 0.69
CA ARG A 39 -2.22 8.05 0.69
C ARG A 39 -3.58 7.82 0.03
N GLN A 40 -4.53 8.74 0.19
CA GLN A 40 -5.84 8.61 -0.44
C GLN A 40 -5.72 8.73 -1.95
N ILE A 41 -5.00 9.74 -2.46
CA ILE A 41 -4.75 9.92 -3.89
C ILE A 41 -4.04 8.70 -4.48
N GLU A 42 -3.04 8.17 -3.78
CA GLU A 42 -2.36 6.94 -4.22
C GLU A 42 -3.33 5.76 -4.34
N ARG A 43 -4.21 5.56 -3.36
CA ARG A 43 -5.22 4.50 -3.40
C ARG A 43 -6.25 4.71 -4.50
N ASP A 44 -6.67 5.94 -4.74
CA ASP A 44 -7.62 6.28 -5.80
C ASP A 44 -7.00 5.96 -7.17
N ASN A 45 -5.75 6.37 -7.41
CA ASN A 45 -5.01 6.04 -8.62
C ASN A 45 -4.84 4.51 -8.80
N LEU A 46 -4.54 3.79 -7.72
CA LEU A 46 -4.43 2.32 -7.78
C LEU A 46 -5.78 1.67 -8.12
N ASN A 47 -6.87 2.16 -7.57
CA ASN A 47 -8.21 1.66 -7.87
C ASN A 47 -8.58 1.89 -9.34
N GLU A 48 -8.20 3.03 -9.93
CA GLU A 48 -8.39 3.29 -11.36
C GLU A 48 -7.64 2.26 -12.22
N LEU A 49 -6.38 1.96 -11.87
CA LEU A 49 -5.59 0.94 -12.58
C LEU A 49 -6.19 -0.47 -12.43
N ILE A 50 -6.65 -0.82 -11.24
CA ILE A 50 -7.31 -2.10 -10.97
C ILE A 50 -8.58 -2.22 -11.82
N ALA A 51 -9.42 -1.17 -11.86
CA ALA A 51 -10.65 -1.18 -12.63
C ALA A 51 -10.42 -1.42 -14.14
N VAL A 52 -9.36 -0.84 -14.72
CA VAL A 52 -8.96 -1.11 -16.10
C VAL A 52 -8.54 -2.58 -16.28
N ALA A 53 -7.71 -3.10 -15.39
CA ALA A 53 -7.25 -4.48 -15.47
C ALA A 53 -8.39 -5.50 -15.31
N GLU A 54 -9.34 -5.25 -14.40
CA GLU A 54 -10.51 -6.10 -14.20
C GLU A 54 -11.48 -6.05 -15.38
N ALA A 55 -11.59 -4.91 -16.07
CA ALA A 55 -12.38 -4.81 -17.30
C ALA A 55 -11.80 -5.68 -18.44
N GLU A 56 -10.47 -5.82 -18.50
CA GLU A 56 -9.77 -6.60 -19.52
C GLU A 56 -9.70 -8.10 -19.18
N HIS A 57 -9.52 -8.45 -17.91
CA HIS A 57 -9.20 -9.82 -17.48
C HIS A 57 -10.28 -10.49 -16.61
N GLY A 58 -11.28 -9.73 -16.17
CA GLY A 58 -12.22 -10.15 -15.13
C GLY A 58 -11.70 -9.87 -13.72
N PRO A 59 -12.58 -9.94 -12.71
CA PRO A 59 -12.22 -9.70 -11.32
C PRO A 59 -11.27 -10.78 -10.81
N VAL A 60 -10.30 -10.40 -9.97
CA VAL A 60 -9.39 -11.33 -9.33
C VAL A 60 -10.08 -11.97 -8.12
N THR A 61 -10.21 -13.30 -8.11
CA THR A 61 -10.85 -14.01 -6.99
C THR A 61 -9.86 -14.37 -5.87
N ASP A 62 -10.37 -14.47 -4.64
CA ASP A 62 -9.56 -14.89 -3.49
C ASP A 62 -8.96 -16.30 -3.67
N GLU A 63 -9.68 -17.18 -4.36
CA GLU A 63 -9.22 -18.54 -4.68
C GLU A 63 -8.00 -18.51 -5.61
N GLU A 64 -8.05 -17.73 -6.69
CA GLU A 64 -6.92 -17.56 -7.61
C GLU A 64 -5.68 -16.99 -6.90
N VAL A 65 -5.88 -15.99 -6.03
CA VAL A 65 -4.82 -15.40 -5.22
C VAL A 65 -4.21 -16.45 -4.29
N GLN A 66 -5.03 -17.29 -3.66
CA GLN A 66 -4.57 -18.30 -2.72
C GLN A 66 -3.78 -19.41 -3.43
N VAL A 67 -4.29 -19.91 -4.55
CA VAL A 67 -3.59 -20.91 -5.38
C VAL A 67 -2.24 -20.36 -5.86
N LEU A 68 -2.19 -19.11 -6.32
CA LEU A 68 -0.93 -18.50 -6.73
C LEU A 68 0.05 -18.32 -5.57
N ARG A 69 -0.44 -17.92 -4.39
CA ARG A 69 0.37 -17.75 -3.18
C ARG A 69 1.02 -19.06 -2.75
N GLU A 70 0.28 -20.17 -2.76
CA GLU A 70 0.79 -21.51 -2.44
C GLU A 70 1.88 -21.94 -3.42
N ARG A 71 1.65 -21.74 -4.72
CA ARG A 71 2.65 -22.03 -5.76
C ARG A 71 3.94 -21.22 -5.56
N LEU A 72 3.84 -19.93 -5.23
CA LEU A 72 4.99 -19.07 -4.94
C LEU A 72 5.75 -19.49 -3.68
N GLN A 73 5.03 -19.92 -2.64
CA GLN A 73 5.65 -20.44 -1.41
C GLN A 73 6.40 -21.75 -1.71
N ALA A 74 5.76 -22.72 -2.38
CA ALA A 74 6.40 -23.97 -2.76
C ALA A 74 7.68 -23.75 -3.60
N ALA A 75 7.62 -22.83 -4.57
CA ALA A 75 8.78 -22.46 -5.38
C ALA A 75 9.93 -21.84 -4.55
N ARG A 76 9.61 -21.02 -3.53
CA ARG A 76 10.62 -20.46 -2.60
C ARG A 76 11.22 -21.53 -1.69
N GLN A 77 10.43 -22.49 -1.20
CA GLN A 77 10.93 -23.62 -0.43
C GLN A 77 11.92 -24.46 -1.25
N ALA A 78 11.56 -24.81 -2.48
CA ALA A 78 12.42 -25.59 -3.38
C ALA A 78 13.76 -24.91 -3.69
N GLN A 79 13.76 -23.57 -3.82
CA GLN A 79 14.99 -22.78 -4.00
C GLN A 79 15.88 -22.74 -2.75
N ARG A 80 15.27 -22.80 -1.55
CA ARG A 80 16.03 -22.83 -0.29
C ARG A 80 16.66 -24.19 -0.05
N THR A 81 15.96 -25.27 -0.38
CA THR A 81 16.49 -26.64 -0.27
C THR A 81 17.65 -26.88 -1.24
N SER A 82 17.55 -26.38 -2.48
CA SER A 82 18.64 -26.51 -3.47
C SER A 82 19.89 -25.70 -3.11
N ARG A 83 19.74 -24.52 -2.48
CA ARG A 83 20.87 -23.73 -1.94
C ARG A 83 21.52 -24.37 -0.71
N GLY A 84 20.75 -25.03 0.15
CA GLY A 84 21.27 -25.72 1.33
C GLY A 84 22.09 -26.97 1.01
N THR A 85 21.70 -27.73 -0.03
CA THR A 85 22.42 -28.93 -0.46
C THR A 85 23.73 -28.66 -1.20
N GLY A 86 23.96 -27.44 -1.70
CA GLY A 86 25.22 -27.04 -2.34
C GLY A 86 26.31 -26.57 -1.38
N SER A 87 26.03 -26.42 -0.09
CA SER A 87 26.96 -25.83 0.90
C SER A 87 27.69 -26.86 1.78
N HIS A 88 27.51 -28.16 1.57
CA HIS A 88 28.14 -29.22 2.38
C HIS A 88 29.11 -30.13 1.61
N ALA A 89 29.59 -29.67 0.45
CA ALA A 89 30.64 -30.33 -0.32
C ALA A 89 31.78 -29.34 -0.61
N ALA A 90 32.61 -29.07 0.39
CA ALA A 90 33.93 -28.45 0.27
C ALA A 90 34.79 -28.85 1.47
#